data_AF-A0A1X2M017-F1
#
_entry.id   AF-A0A1X2M017-F1
#
_cell.length_a   1.000
_cell.length_b   1.000
_cell.length_c   1.000
_cell.angle_alpha   90.00
_cell.angle_beta   90.00
_cell.angle_gamma   90.00
#
_symmetry.space_group_name_H-M   'P 1'
#
loop_
_entity.id
_entity.type
_entity.pdbx_description
1 polymer ?
#
loop_
_entity_poly.entity_id
_entity_poly.type
_entity_poly.pdbx_seq_one_letter_code
_entity_poly.pdbx_strand_id
1 'polypeptide(L)'
;MSFVIAAPELVTAAATDLASIGSTITAANFAAALPTTEVIAAGADEVSVGIAALFGAHAQSYQALSAQAEAFHSQFVQALTAGAGSYASAEAANVAQSLLTAINAPALALLGRPLIGNGANGAPGTGADGAPGGILIGNGGNGGSGMPGQNGGRGGAAGLLLGNGGSGGDGGGSTVVPAGSGGAGGPGGLFGIGGTGGTGGFGVNAGAGGAGGNAGLFGTAGTGGAGGLGQEVGSLANAGPGGAGGAGGLFGPGGAGGVGGASLAEAGGTGGVGGPGGLFGAGGAGGAGGAGHNAGGTGGAGGVGGLIFGDGGAGGDAGPAGVGTANGGNGGAGGNAIGLFGNGGAGGAAGPGQNTGGIGGAGGSGAWLFGSGGAGGNGGAAGIGTAIGGAGGAGGKAGLIGNGGAGGSGGESVGTPPPGKGGDGASGGDAWFIGNGGNGGNGGIGSPNGSPGNGGSGGVLIGLGGLSGS
;
A
#
# COMPACT_ATOMS: atom_id res chain seq x y z
N MET A 1 18.45 39.92 15.82
CA MET A 1 17.37 39.21 16.53
C MET A 1 17.89 38.87 17.91
N SER A 2 17.26 39.32 19.00
CA SER A 2 17.70 38.93 20.36
C SER A 2 17.31 37.47 20.60
N PHE A 3 18.27 36.62 20.94
CA PHE A 3 17.98 35.26 21.34
C PHE A 3 17.30 35.28 22.72
N VAL A 4 16.13 34.63 22.83
CA VAL A 4 15.55 34.30 24.12
C VAL A 4 16.35 33.13 24.66
N ILE A 5 17.14 33.37 25.71
CA ILE A 5 17.84 32.30 26.45
C ILE A 5 16.88 31.82 27.52
N ALA A 6 16.26 30.66 27.30
CA ALA A 6 15.60 29.93 28.38
C ALA A 6 16.69 29.20 29.19
N ALA A 7 16.49 29.02 30.49
CA ALA A 7 17.34 28.16 31.32
C ALA A 7 16.50 26.97 31.78
N PRO A 8 16.32 25.93 30.95
CA PRO A 8 15.46 24.78 31.26
C PRO A 8 15.80 24.12 32.59
N GLU A 9 17.07 24.14 32.98
CA GLU A 9 17.55 23.60 34.25
C GLU A 9 16.99 24.35 35.45
N LEU A 10 16.91 25.69 35.37
CA LEU A 10 16.34 26.52 36.44
C LEU A 10 14.83 26.33 36.56
N VAL A 11 14.13 26.16 35.44
CA VAL A 11 12.69 25.91 35.42
C VAL A 11 12.35 24.51 35.97
N THR A 12 13.19 23.51 35.67
CA THR A 12 13.04 22.15 36.20
C THR A 12 13.32 22.09 37.71
N ALA A 13 14.33 22.83 38.17
CA ALA A 13 14.59 22.99 39.61
C ALA A 13 13.40 23.64 40.33
N ALA A 14 12.86 24.74 39.78
CA ALA A 14 11.68 25.41 40.34
C ALA A 14 10.44 24.50 40.37
N ALA A 15 10.21 23.67 39.33
CA ALA A 15 9.12 22.69 39.32
C ALA A 15 9.27 21.63 40.42
N THR A 16 10.51 21.20 40.69
CA THR A 16 10.83 20.24 41.76
C THR A 16 10.59 20.84 43.15
N ASP A 17 10.98 22.09 43.36
CA ASP A 17 10.72 22.82 44.60
C ASP A 17 9.21 23.01 44.82
N LEU A 18 8.47 23.39 43.77
CA LEU A 18 7.02 23.54 43.81
C LEU A 18 6.31 22.21 44.11
N ALA A 19 6.77 21.09 43.54
CA ALA A 19 6.25 19.77 43.88
C ALA A 19 6.45 19.44 45.37
N SER A 20 7.62 19.77 45.92
CA SER A 20 7.95 19.57 47.34
C SER A 20 7.08 20.43 48.26
N ILE A 21 6.83 21.70 47.87
CA ILE A 21 5.90 22.59 48.58
C ILE A 21 4.48 22.02 48.55
N GLY A 22 4.00 21.57 47.38
CA GLY A 22 2.68 20.97 47.22
C GLY A 22 2.49 19.76 48.15
N SER A 23 3.47 18.85 48.18
CA SER A 23 3.46 17.69 49.07
C SER A 23 3.39 18.07 50.55
N THR A 24 4.15 19.10 50.96
CA THR A 24 4.15 19.59 52.35
C THR A 24 2.79 20.17 52.74
N ILE A 25 2.16 20.93 51.84
CA ILE A 25 0.84 21.54 52.07
C ILE A 25 -0.25 20.45 52.13
N THR A 26 -0.25 19.49 51.21
CA THR A 26 -1.22 18.36 51.23
C THR A 26 -1.08 17.54 52.51
N ALA A 27 0.15 17.26 52.97
CA ALA A 27 0.38 16.56 54.23
C ALA A 27 -0.15 17.35 55.44
N ALA A 28 0.05 18.67 55.47
CA ALA A 28 -0.47 19.53 56.52
C ALA A 28 -2.02 19.58 56.52
N ASN A 29 -2.63 19.69 55.33
CA ASN A 29 -4.10 19.69 55.18
C ASN A 29 -4.73 18.37 55.61
N PHE A 30 -4.07 17.25 55.32
CA PHE A 30 -4.50 15.93 55.76
C PHE A 30 -4.38 15.78 57.29
N ALA A 31 -3.27 16.19 57.88
CA ALA A 31 -3.06 16.14 59.34
C ALA A 31 -4.07 17.02 60.11
N ALA A 32 -4.48 18.14 59.52
CA ALA A 32 -5.46 19.06 60.11
C ALA A 32 -6.93 18.62 59.91
N ALA A 33 -7.22 17.61 59.07
CA ALA A 33 -8.59 17.25 58.71
C ALA A 33 -9.42 16.81 59.91
N LEU A 34 -9.02 15.75 60.61
CA LEU A 34 -9.74 15.22 61.78
C LEU A 34 -9.93 16.24 62.91
N PRO A 35 -8.87 16.93 63.43
CA PRO A 35 -9.03 17.85 64.55
C PRO A 35 -9.89 19.08 64.23
N THR A 36 -10.09 19.41 62.94
CA THR A 36 -10.91 20.56 62.52
C THR A 36 -12.34 20.17 62.16
N THR A 37 -12.60 18.93 61.73
CA THR A 37 -13.97 18.47 61.42
C THR A 37 -14.71 17.88 62.61
N GLU A 38 -13.99 17.37 63.62
CA GLU A 38 -14.57 16.74 64.82
C GLU A 38 -14.54 17.66 66.05
N VAL A 39 -14.83 18.95 65.86
CA VAL A 39 -14.94 19.89 66.97
C VAL A 39 -16.18 19.56 67.80
N ILE A 40 -16.00 19.22 69.07
CA ILE A 40 -17.09 18.88 69.98
C ILE A 40 -17.60 20.15 70.66
N ALA A 41 -18.92 20.24 70.87
CA ALA A 41 -19.54 21.33 71.61
C ALA A 41 -19.00 21.41 73.04
N ALA A 42 -18.61 22.61 73.49
CA ALA A 42 -18.06 22.83 74.84
C ALA A 42 -19.09 22.65 75.97
N GLY A 43 -20.37 22.78 75.64
CA GLY A 43 -21.52 22.58 76.53
C GLY A 43 -22.70 21.96 75.78
N ALA A 44 -23.72 21.53 76.53
CA ALA A 44 -24.94 20.93 75.96
C ALA A 44 -25.94 21.97 75.42
N ASP A 45 -25.59 23.25 75.47
CA ASP A 45 -26.43 24.35 75.00
C ASP A 45 -26.39 24.50 73.48
N GLU A 46 -27.45 25.06 72.92
CA GLU A 46 -27.63 25.23 71.49
C GLU A 46 -26.58 26.18 70.87
N VAL A 47 -25.99 27.09 71.65
CA VAL A 47 -24.94 28.01 71.17
C VAL A 47 -23.62 27.24 70.99
N SER A 48 -23.21 26.43 71.96
CA SER A 48 -22.03 25.56 71.87
C SER A 48 -22.15 24.55 70.74
N VAL A 49 -23.33 23.95 70.55
CA VAL A 49 -23.62 23.03 69.44
C VAL A 49 -23.57 23.77 68.09
N GLY A 50 -24.15 24.99 68.01
CA GLY A 50 -24.13 25.82 66.81
C GLY A 50 -22.71 26.26 66.40
N ILE A 51 -21.86 26.62 67.36
CA ILE A 51 -20.45 27.00 67.10
C ILE A 51 -19.66 25.79 66.60
N ALA A 52 -19.78 24.63 67.23
CA ALA A 52 -19.13 23.39 66.78
C ALA A 52 -19.56 23.02 65.35
N ALA A 53 -20.85 23.14 65.04
CA ALA A 53 -21.38 22.91 63.69
C ALA A 53 -20.83 23.90 62.65
N LEU A 54 -20.68 25.18 63.01
CA LEU A 54 -20.08 26.20 62.13
C LEU A 54 -18.62 25.87 61.80
N PHE A 55 -17.81 25.51 62.81
CA PHE A 55 -16.41 25.13 62.61
C PHE A 55 -16.28 23.85 61.77
N GLY A 56 -17.14 22.85 62.00
CA GLY A 56 -17.18 21.63 61.19
C GLY A 56 -17.56 21.89 59.74
N ALA A 57 -18.57 22.73 59.48
CA ALA A 57 -18.97 23.10 58.11
C ALA A 57 -17.89 23.94 57.40
N HIS A 58 -17.22 24.84 58.12
CA HIS A 58 -16.09 25.61 57.60
C HIS A 58 -14.90 24.69 57.24
N ALA A 59 -14.56 23.75 58.11
CA ALA A 59 -13.49 22.78 57.88
C ALA A 59 -13.79 21.89 56.66
N GLN A 60 -15.02 21.41 56.48
CA GLN A 60 -15.42 20.65 55.29
C GLN A 60 -15.30 21.48 54.01
N SER A 61 -15.71 22.75 54.05
CA SER A 61 -15.57 23.68 52.91
C SER A 61 -14.10 23.94 52.58
N TYR A 62 -13.26 24.10 53.60
CA TYR A 62 -11.82 24.28 53.45
C TYR A 62 -11.14 23.05 52.83
N GLN A 63 -11.52 21.83 53.24
CA GLN A 63 -11.00 20.60 52.66
C GLN A 63 -11.37 20.47 51.17
N ALA A 64 -12.62 20.80 50.81
CA ALA A 64 -13.07 20.80 49.42
C ALA A 64 -12.31 21.82 48.55
N LEU A 65 -12.04 23.02 49.08
CA LEU A 65 -11.24 24.04 48.39
C LEU A 65 -9.77 23.62 48.28
N SER A 66 -9.21 23.02 49.33
CA SER A 66 -7.82 22.55 49.35
C SER A 66 -7.58 21.45 48.32
N ALA A 67 -8.53 20.54 48.12
CA ALA A 67 -8.47 19.54 47.06
C ALA A 67 -8.48 20.17 45.64
N GLN A 68 -9.27 21.22 45.43
CA GLN A 68 -9.25 21.97 44.15
C GLN A 68 -7.93 22.70 43.93
N ALA A 69 -7.38 23.32 44.98
CA ALA A 69 -6.07 23.98 44.93
C ALA A 69 -4.93 22.99 44.64
N GLU A 70 -4.98 21.78 45.22
CA GLU A 70 -4.03 20.70 44.93
C GLU A 70 -4.10 20.26 43.46
N ALA A 71 -5.31 20.07 42.94
CA ALA A 71 -5.50 19.72 41.53
C ALA A 71 -4.91 20.79 40.60
N PHE A 72 -5.19 22.08 40.88
CA PHE A 72 -4.61 23.19 40.12
C PHE A 72 -3.08 23.23 40.23
N HIS A 73 -2.53 23.09 41.44
CA HIS A 73 -1.09 23.08 41.68
C HIS A 73 -0.39 21.94 40.94
N SER A 74 -0.98 20.73 40.94
CA SER A 74 -0.44 19.59 40.20
C SER A 74 -0.41 19.83 38.70
N GLN A 75 -1.47 20.42 38.12
CA GLN A 75 -1.53 20.80 36.71
C GLN A 75 -0.50 21.88 36.39
N PHE A 76 -0.31 22.86 37.27
CA PHE A 76 0.70 23.91 37.11
C PHE A 76 2.12 23.34 37.09
N VAL A 77 2.48 22.48 38.04
CA VAL A 77 3.79 21.82 38.08
C VAL A 77 4.01 20.92 36.85
N GLN A 78 2.98 20.19 36.41
CA GLN A 78 3.04 19.38 35.19
C GLN A 78 3.28 20.26 33.95
N ALA A 79 2.54 21.35 33.80
CA ALA A 79 2.71 22.28 32.69
C ALA A 79 4.10 22.95 32.68
N LEU A 80 4.61 23.33 33.85
CA LEU A 80 5.94 23.92 34.00
C LEU A 80 7.05 22.93 33.60
N THR A 81 6.92 21.67 34.03
CA THR A 81 7.85 20.58 33.68
C THR A 81 7.81 20.27 32.17
N ALA A 82 6.62 20.19 31.59
CA ALA A 82 6.45 19.98 30.14
C ALA A 82 7.00 21.15 29.31
N GLY A 83 6.82 22.38 29.80
CA GLY A 83 7.40 23.59 29.21
C GLY A 83 8.93 23.54 29.18
N ALA A 84 9.57 23.22 30.33
CA ALA A 84 11.03 23.06 30.41
C ALA A 84 11.55 22.00 29.43
N GLY A 85 10.89 20.84 29.34
CA GLY A 85 11.22 19.80 28.38
C GLY A 85 11.10 20.24 26.91
N SER A 86 10.09 21.06 26.60
CA SER A 86 9.89 21.61 25.25
C SER A 86 11.04 22.55 24.85
N TYR A 87 11.47 23.45 25.73
CA TYR A 87 12.62 24.34 25.48
C TYR A 87 13.93 23.58 25.33
N ALA A 88 14.21 22.61 26.22
CA ALA A 88 15.41 21.77 26.12
C ALA A 88 15.45 21.00 24.78
N SER A 89 14.30 20.49 24.30
CA SER A 89 14.21 19.83 22.99
C SER A 89 14.46 20.78 21.81
N ALA A 90 14.01 22.03 21.92
CA ALA A 90 14.23 23.05 20.89
C ALA A 90 15.71 23.46 20.80
N GLU A 91 16.40 23.58 21.94
CA GLU A 91 17.85 23.83 21.96
C GLU A 91 18.63 22.67 21.34
N ALA A 92 18.30 21.43 21.70
CA ALA A 92 18.91 20.25 21.11
C ALA A 92 18.70 20.19 19.58
N ALA A 93 17.50 20.53 19.10
CA ALA A 93 17.20 20.60 17.67
C ALA A 93 18.01 21.69 16.95
N ASN A 94 18.19 22.87 17.56
CA ASN A 94 19.00 23.94 17.01
C ASN A 94 20.48 23.55 16.91
N VAL A 95 21.05 22.93 17.95
CA VAL A 95 22.44 22.44 17.93
C VAL A 95 22.63 21.37 16.86
N ALA A 96 21.68 20.42 16.75
CA ALA A 96 21.71 19.40 15.71
C ALA A 96 21.70 20.00 14.30
N GLN A 97 20.91 21.04 14.07
CA GLN A 97 20.85 21.73 12.78
C GLN A 97 22.16 22.48 12.45
N SER A 98 22.80 23.12 13.43
CA SER A 98 24.12 23.74 13.24
C SER A 98 25.18 22.71 12.86
N LEU A 99 25.21 21.56 13.55
CA LEU A 99 26.12 20.47 13.22
C LEU A 99 25.86 19.89 11.83
N LEU A 100 24.59 19.65 11.48
CA LEU A 100 24.21 19.15 10.15
C LEU A 100 24.62 20.14 9.04
N THR A 101 24.46 21.44 9.29
CA THR A 101 24.91 22.49 8.36
C THR A 101 26.43 22.46 8.18
N ALA A 102 27.19 22.31 9.27
CA ALA A 102 28.65 22.20 9.21
C ALA A 102 29.12 20.93 8.46
N ILE A 103 28.47 19.79 8.69
CA ILE A 103 28.74 18.52 8.00
C ILE A 103 28.43 18.64 6.49
N ASN A 104 27.33 19.30 6.14
CA ASN A 104 26.90 19.43 4.76
C ASN A 104 27.64 20.52 3.98
N ALA A 105 28.22 21.52 4.64
CA ALA A 105 28.83 22.68 3.99
C ALA A 105 29.88 22.31 2.92
N PRO A 106 30.82 21.38 3.15
CA PRO A 106 31.78 20.98 2.12
C PRO A 106 31.12 20.36 0.88
N ALA A 107 30.14 19.47 1.09
CA ALA A 107 29.45 18.79 0.00
C ALA A 107 28.50 19.71 -0.77
N LEU A 108 27.82 20.63 -0.07
CA LEU A 108 26.99 21.63 -0.70
C LEU A 108 27.84 22.58 -1.57
N ALA A 109 29.03 22.97 -1.10
CA ALA A 109 29.96 23.80 -1.85
C ALA A 109 30.55 23.09 -3.08
N LEU A 110 30.87 21.80 -2.97
CA LEU A 110 31.54 21.06 -4.03
C LEU A 110 30.58 20.41 -5.05
N LEU A 111 29.43 19.92 -4.57
CA LEU A 111 28.53 19.05 -5.33
C LEU A 111 27.11 19.63 -5.45
N GLY A 112 26.85 20.80 -4.84
CA GLY A 112 25.52 21.43 -4.88
C GLY A 112 24.44 20.65 -4.14
N ARG A 113 24.80 19.63 -3.35
CA ARG A 113 23.87 18.74 -2.66
C ARG A 113 24.40 18.33 -1.28
N PRO A 114 23.58 18.31 -0.22
CA PRO A 114 24.02 17.91 1.11
C PRO A 114 24.48 16.44 1.12
N LEU A 115 25.37 16.08 2.05
CA LEU A 115 25.73 14.69 2.33
C LEU A 115 24.60 13.96 3.04
N ILE A 116 23.98 14.64 4.00
CA ILE A 116 22.92 14.13 4.87
C ILE A 116 21.73 15.09 4.83
N GLY A 117 20.54 14.58 4.53
CA GLY A 117 19.31 15.36 4.60
C GLY A 117 18.24 14.82 3.67
N ASN A 118 16.96 14.98 4.04
CA ASN A 118 15.88 14.57 3.15
C ASN A 118 15.74 15.55 1.98
N GLY A 119 15.26 15.03 0.86
CA GLY A 119 14.85 15.84 -0.29
C GLY A 119 13.61 16.66 0.04
N ALA A 120 13.57 17.89 -0.47
CA ALA A 120 12.37 18.72 -0.41
C ALA A 120 11.24 18.09 -1.25
N ASN A 121 10.02 18.08 -0.72
CA ASN A 121 8.86 17.64 -1.47
C ASN A 121 8.53 18.65 -2.57
N GLY A 122 8.02 18.15 -3.70
CA GLY A 122 7.39 18.98 -4.71
C GLY A 122 6.17 19.69 -4.14
N ALA A 123 5.95 20.94 -4.57
CA ALA A 123 4.81 21.72 -4.11
C ALA A 123 3.49 21.10 -4.59
N PRO A 124 2.49 20.87 -3.72
CA PRO A 124 1.19 20.36 -4.14
C PRO A 124 0.52 21.24 -5.20
N GLY A 125 -0.19 20.60 -6.14
CA GLY A 125 -0.85 21.26 -7.27
C GLY A 125 0.09 21.73 -8.39
N THR A 126 1.41 21.64 -8.24
CA THR A 126 2.35 22.13 -9.28
C THR A 126 2.84 21.03 -10.23
N GLY A 127 2.63 19.77 -9.88
CA GLY A 127 3.29 18.65 -10.56
C GLY A 127 4.81 18.64 -10.41
N ALA A 128 5.37 19.44 -9.49
CA ALA A 128 6.81 19.53 -9.31
C ALA A 128 7.38 18.22 -8.74
N ASP A 129 8.53 17.80 -9.27
CA ASP A 129 9.24 16.64 -8.76
C ASP A 129 9.74 16.87 -7.33
N GLY A 130 9.79 15.81 -6.54
CA GLY A 130 10.48 15.79 -5.28
C GLY A 130 11.99 15.86 -5.50
N ALA A 131 12.67 16.68 -4.71
CA ALA A 131 14.12 16.79 -4.77
C ALA A 131 14.77 15.49 -4.26
N PRO A 132 15.98 15.15 -4.75
CA PRO A 132 16.73 14.03 -4.20
C PRO A 132 17.13 14.27 -2.74
N GLY A 133 17.23 13.18 -1.98
CA GLY A 133 17.87 13.17 -0.67
C GLY A 133 19.36 13.53 -0.75
N GLY A 134 19.97 13.67 0.43
CA GLY A 134 21.40 13.87 0.60
C GLY A 134 22.19 12.74 -0.06
N ILE A 135 23.43 13.01 -0.45
CA ILE A 135 24.24 12.10 -1.25
C ILE A 135 24.37 10.72 -0.60
N LEU A 136 24.57 10.64 0.71
CA LEU A 136 24.76 9.38 1.43
C LEU A 136 23.51 8.97 2.20
N ILE A 137 22.91 9.92 2.92
CA ILE A 137 21.80 9.65 3.83
C ILE A 137 20.69 10.65 3.57
N GLY A 138 19.48 10.15 3.35
CA GLY A 138 18.30 10.98 3.21
C GLY A 138 17.22 10.32 2.37
N ASN A 139 15.97 10.49 2.78
CA ASN A 139 14.85 10.10 1.95
C ASN A 139 14.74 11.06 0.76
N GLY A 140 14.28 10.56 -0.39
CA GLY A 140 13.86 11.42 -1.48
C GLY A 140 12.59 12.19 -1.10
N GLY A 141 12.44 13.40 -1.62
CA GLY A 141 11.21 14.18 -1.44
C GLY A 141 10.06 13.56 -2.23
N ASN A 142 8.83 13.69 -1.73
CA ASN A 142 7.65 13.27 -2.46
C ASN A 142 7.38 14.22 -3.64
N GLY A 143 6.90 13.69 -4.75
CA GLY A 143 6.41 14.51 -5.87
C GLY A 143 5.15 15.29 -5.49
N GLY A 144 5.04 16.51 -5.98
CA GLY A 144 3.84 17.34 -5.81
C GLY A 144 2.71 16.85 -6.68
N SER A 145 1.47 16.92 -6.20
CA SER A 145 0.29 16.61 -7.04
C SER A 145 0.17 17.58 -8.22
N GLY A 146 -0.44 17.14 -9.31
CA GLY A 146 -0.73 17.99 -10.48
C GLY A 146 -1.97 18.86 -10.31
N MET A 147 -1.97 20.03 -10.96
CA MET A 147 -3.18 20.81 -11.25
C MET A 147 -4.09 20.07 -12.24
N PRO A 148 -5.34 20.49 -12.45
CA PRO A 148 -6.24 19.84 -13.41
C PRO A 148 -5.59 19.59 -14.78
N GLY A 149 -5.52 18.32 -15.18
CA GLY A 149 -4.91 17.88 -16.44
C GLY A 149 -3.38 17.84 -16.46
N GLN A 150 -2.72 18.20 -15.35
CA GLN A 150 -1.27 18.12 -15.20
C GLN A 150 -0.86 16.86 -14.45
N ASN A 151 0.25 16.28 -14.87
CA ASN A 151 0.83 15.11 -14.22
C ASN A 151 1.27 15.43 -12.79
N GLY A 152 1.26 14.42 -11.92
CA GLY A 152 1.96 14.48 -10.65
C GLY A 152 3.46 14.43 -10.86
N GLY A 153 4.19 15.11 -9.97
CA GLY A 153 5.65 15.12 -9.98
C GLY A 153 6.22 13.76 -9.58
N ARG A 154 7.42 13.45 -10.06
CA ARG A 154 8.14 12.24 -9.66
C ARG A 154 8.62 12.35 -8.22
N GLY A 155 8.68 11.24 -7.51
CA GLY A 155 9.38 11.15 -6.23
C GLY A 155 10.89 11.26 -6.42
N GLY A 156 11.54 11.95 -5.49
CA GLY A 156 12.98 12.12 -5.47
C GLY A 156 13.70 10.81 -5.16
N ALA A 157 14.92 10.67 -5.68
CA ALA A 157 15.80 9.58 -5.29
C ALA A 157 16.26 9.73 -3.83
N ALA A 158 16.40 8.61 -3.13
CA ALA A 158 17.05 8.58 -1.84
C ALA A 158 18.57 8.83 -1.94
N GLY A 159 19.20 9.01 -0.78
CA GLY A 159 20.66 8.95 -0.64
C GLY A 159 21.22 7.55 -0.91
N LEU A 160 22.48 7.49 -1.29
CA LEU A 160 23.11 6.27 -1.80
C LEU A 160 23.09 5.11 -0.81
N LEU A 161 23.25 5.39 0.49
CA LEU A 161 23.38 4.33 1.51
C LEU A 161 22.03 4.10 2.21
N LEU A 162 21.51 5.15 2.84
CA LEU A 162 20.33 5.10 3.68
C LEU A 162 19.31 6.11 3.20
N GLY A 163 18.06 5.66 3.06
CA GLY A 163 16.95 6.51 2.71
C GLY A 163 16.00 5.84 1.74
N ASN A 164 14.73 6.15 1.86
CA ASN A 164 13.67 5.64 1.01
C ASN A 164 13.43 6.61 -0.15
N GLY A 165 13.10 6.07 -1.32
CA GLY A 165 12.67 6.90 -2.45
C GLY A 165 11.39 7.63 -2.11
N GLY A 166 11.26 8.88 -2.58
CA GLY A 166 10.04 9.66 -2.39
C GLY A 166 8.86 9.05 -3.15
N SER A 167 7.64 9.23 -2.66
CA SER A 167 6.46 8.82 -3.42
C SER A 167 6.28 9.72 -4.64
N GLY A 168 5.71 9.18 -5.73
CA GLY A 168 5.21 9.99 -6.83
C GLY A 168 4.00 10.82 -6.38
N GLY A 169 3.84 12.00 -6.94
CA GLY A 169 2.66 12.85 -6.73
C GLY A 169 1.48 12.36 -7.54
N ASP A 170 0.26 12.63 -7.07
CA ASP A 170 -0.95 12.28 -7.83
C ASP A 170 -1.13 13.16 -9.06
N GLY A 171 -1.67 12.58 -10.14
CA GLY A 171 -2.09 13.31 -11.32
C GLY A 171 -3.32 14.16 -11.06
N GLY A 172 -3.37 15.37 -11.62
CA GLY A 172 -4.49 16.28 -11.42
C GLY A 172 -5.70 15.91 -12.28
N GLY A 173 -6.85 15.77 -11.64
CA GLY A 173 -8.09 15.41 -12.33
C GLY A 173 -8.66 16.52 -13.21
N SER A 174 -9.31 16.16 -14.31
CA SER A 174 -9.87 17.11 -15.27
C SER A 174 -11.02 16.52 -16.08
N THR A 175 -12.09 17.30 -16.24
CA THR A 175 -13.27 16.94 -17.04
C THR A 175 -13.30 17.61 -18.42
N VAL A 176 -12.36 18.52 -18.71
CA VAL A 176 -12.34 19.34 -19.94
C VAL A 176 -11.13 19.01 -20.82
N VAL A 177 -10.02 18.62 -20.21
CA VAL A 177 -8.81 18.10 -20.86
C VAL A 177 -8.47 16.71 -20.30
N PRO A 178 -7.62 15.90 -20.96
CA PRO A 178 -7.14 14.65 -20.38
C PRO A 178 -6.58 14.88 -18.97
N ALA A 179 -6.88 13.96 -18.05
CA ALA A 179 -6.39 14.05 -16.68
C ALA A 179 -4.89 13.73 -16.62
N GLY A 180 -4.22 14.29 -15.62
CA GLY A 180 -2.81 14.05 -15.42
C GLY A 180 -2.52 12.61 -14.97
N SER A 181 -1.43 12.04 -15.45
CA SER A 181 -0.88 10.80 -14.90
C SER A 181 -0.26 11.00 -13.51
N GLY A 182 -0.22 9.95 -12.70
CA GLY A 182 0.54 9.92 -11.47
C GLY A 182 2.04 9.94 -11.72
N GLY A 183 2.79 10.60 -10.85
CA GLY A 183 4.24 10.64 -10.90
C GLY A 183 4.86 9.29 -10.52
N ALA A 184 6.02 8.98 -11.09
CA ALA A 184 6.76 7.79 -10.69
C ALA A 184 7.31 7.92 -9.26
N GLY A 185 7.38 6.83 -8.50
CA GLY A 185 8.11 6.77 -7.24
C GLY A 185 9.62 6.87 -7.45
N GLY A 186 10.31 7.47 -6.48
CA GLY A 186 11.77 7.61 -6.49
C GLY A 186 12.47 6.30 -6.12
N PRO A 187 13.71 6.08 -6.59
CA PRO A 187 14.50 4.91 -6.19
C PRO A 187 14.96 5.01 -4.73
N GLY A 188 15.04 3.85 -4.05
CA GLY A 188 15.62 3.72 -2.71
C GLY A 188 17.15 3.71 -2.71
N GLY A 189 17.74 4.05 -1.56
CA GLY A 189 19.18 3.92 -1.31
C GLY A 189 19.59 2.46 -1.11
N LEU A 190 20.87 2.15 -0.93
CA LEU A 190 21.40 0.79 -0.82
C LEU A 190 20.58 -0.13 0.11
N PHE A 191 20.12 0.38 1.26
CA PHE A 191 19.23 -0.32 2.21
C PHE A 191 17.78 0.19 2.20
N GLY A 192 17.47 1.14 1.34
CA GLY A 192 16.21 1.83 1.27
C GLY A 192 15.22 1.21 0.31
N ILE A 193 13.94 1.43 0.60
CA ILE A 193 12.84 0.99 -0.26
C ILE A 193 12.58 1.99 -1.37
N GLY A 194 12.10 1.51 -2.51
CA GLY A 194 11.59 2.36 -3.58
C GLY A 194 10.28 3.05 -3.18
N GLY A 195 10.08 4.28 -3.62
CA GLY A 195 8.86 5.03 -3.37
C GLY A 195 7.68 4.49 -4.17
N THR A 196 6.45 4.66 -3.68
CA THR A 196 5.25 4.27 -4.43
C THR A 196 5.00 5.22 -5.60
N GLY A 197 4.42 4.71 -6.69
CA GLY A 197 3.90 5.57 -7.76
C GLY A 197 2.66 6.34 -7.31
N GLY A 198 2.50 7.56 -7.83
CA GLY A 198 1.33 8.40 -7.58
C GLY A 198 0.09 7.88 -8.32
N THR A 199 -1.10 8.23 -7.83
CA THR A 199 -2.35 7.86 -8.50
C THR A 199 -2.59 8.71 -9.74
N GLY A 200 -3.26 8.14 -10.76
CA GLY A 200 -3.70 8.90 -11.93
C GLY A 200 -4.91 9.77 -11.62
N GLY A 201 -4.99 10.94 -12.26
CA GLY A 201 -6.10 11.87 -12.08
C GLY A 201 -7.41 11.35 -12.67
N PHE A 202 -8.53 11.67 -12.03
CA PHE A 202 -9.87 11.37 -12.57
C PHE A 202 -10.18 12.25 -13.79
N GLY A 203 -10.95 11.76 -14.77
CA GLY A 203 -11.34 12.59 -15.90
C GLY A 203 -12.03 11.88 -17.05
N VAL A 204 -12.27 12.60 -18.15
CA VAL A 204 -12.79 12.00 -19.39
C VAL A 204 -11.78 11.01 -19.96
N ASN A 205 -10.52 11.42 -20.15
CA ASN A 205 -9.43 10.46 -20.32
C ASN A 205 -8.64 10.45 -19.02
N ALA A 206 -8.91 9.47 -18.16
CA ALA A 206 -8.34 9.45 -16.83
C ALA A 206 -6.84 9.10 -16.88
N GLY A 207 -6.08 9.66 -15.95
CA GLY A 207 -4.63 9.54 -15.95
C GLY A 207 -4.17 8.14 -15.58
N ALA A 208 -3.07 7.69 -16.17
CA ALA A 208 -2.40 6.47 -15.72
C ALA A 208 -1.83 6.64 -14.30
N GLY A 209 -1.76 5.55 -13.55
CA GLY A 209 -0.97 5.51 -12.32
C GLY A 209 0.52 5.58 -12.60
N GLY A 210 1.28 6.19 -11.69
CA GLY A 210 2.74 6.28 -11.79
C GLY A 210 3.41 4.95 -11.49
N ALA A 211 4.58 4.69 -12.08
CA ALA A 211 5.36 3.51 -11.76
C ALA A 211 5.91 3.57 -10.32
N GLY A 212 6.03 2.42 -9.66
CA GLY A 212 6.76 2.30 -8.40
C GLY A 212 8.27 2.49 -8.61
N GLY A 213 8.92 3.04 -7.60
CA GLY A 213 10.37 3.22 -7.56
C GLY A 213 11.10 1.91 -7.34
N ASN A 214 12.27 1.78 -7.94
CA ASN A 214 13.13 0.62 -7.71
C ASN A 214 13.68 0.62 -6.28
N ALA A 215 13.86 -0.57 -5.73
CA ALA A 215 14.59 -0.72 -4.48
C ALA A 215 16.08 -0.40 -4.64
N GLY A 216 16.78 -0.11 -3.55
CA GLY A 216 18.23 -0.36 -3.53
C GLY A 216 18.55 -1.83 -3.25
N LEU A 217 19.84 -2.15 -3.21
CA LEU A 217 20.34 -3.53 -3.20
C LEU A 217 19.73 -4.43 -2.12
N PHE A 218 19.48 -3.91 -0.91
CA PHE A 218 18.90 -4.65 0.21
C PHE A 218 17.47 -4.22 0.55
N GLY A 219 16.90 -3.30 -0.22
CA GLY A 219 15.55 -2.79 -0.01
C GLY A 219 14.50 -3.58 -0.79
N THR A 220 13.24 -3.17 -0.60
CA THR A 220 12.09 -3.65 -1.38
C THR A 220 11.63 -2.58 -2.37
N ALA A 221 11.03 -3.01 -3.47
CA ALA A 221 10.55 -2.08 -4.48
C ALA A 221 9.27 -1.37 -4.04
N GLY A 222 9.01 -0.20 -4.64
CA GLY A 222 7.75 0.51 -4.50
C GLY A 222 6.66 -0.08 -5.38
N THR A 223 5.41 0.01 -4.94
CA THR A 223 4.24 -0.38 -5.74
C THR A 223 3.91 0.66 -6.81
N GLY A 224 3.32 0.23 -7.91
CA GLY A 224 2.71 1.13 -8.89
C GLY A 224 1.49 1.85 -8.31
N GLY A 225 1.23 3.05 -8.79
CA GLY A 225 0.06 3.84 -8.43
C GLY A 225 -1.19 3.37 -9.14
N ALA A 226 -2.36 3.61 -8.56
CA ALA A 226 -3.64 3.30 -9.20
C ALA A 226 -3.90 4.19 -10.41
N GLY A 227 -4.58 3.66 -11.42
CA GLY A 227 -5.10 4.43 -12.54
C GLY A 227 -6.30 5.29 -12.13
N GLY A 228 -6.49 6.41 -12.83
CA GLY A 228 -7.54 7.37 -12.55
C GLY A 228 -8.93 6.88 -12.96
N LEU A 229 -9.96 7.40 -12.28
CA LEU A 229 -11.36 7.10 -12.56
C LEU A 229 -11.85 7.81 -13.82
N GLY A 230 -12.48 7.08 -14.74
CA GLY A 230 -13.16 7.63 -15.92
C GLY A 230 -14.51 8.24 -15.55
N GLN A 231 -14.73 9.54 -15.81
CA GLN A 231 -15.98 10.24 -15.49
C GLN A 231 -16.82 10.51 -16.73
N GLU A 232 -18.11 10.20 -16.65
CA GLU A 232 -19.06 10.33 -17.76
C GLU A 232 -19.37 11.81 -18.08
N VAL A 233 -18.84 12.29 -19.21
CA VAL A 233 -19.34 13.49 -19.90
C VAL A 233 -19.34 13.18 -21.40
N GLY A 234 -20.53 12.98 -21.99
CA GLY A 234 -20.69 12.94 -23.45
C GLY A 234 -20.11 11.71 -24.19
N SER A 235 -20.14 10.52 -23.56
CA SER A 235 -19.88 9.21 -24.21
C SER A 235 -18.42 8.81 -24.52
N LEU A 236 -17.40 9.49 -24.00
CA LEU A 236 -15.99 9.09 -24.21
C LEU A 236 -15.21 9.20 -22.90
N ALA A 237 -15.27 8.18 -22.03
CA ALA A 237 -14.49 8.22 -20.80
C ALA A 237 -13.69 6.95 -20.44
N ASN A 238 -12.50 6.79 -21.00
CA ASN A 238 -11.58 5.71 -20.62
C ASN A 238 -11.00 5.94 -19.23
N ALA A 239 -10.98 4.89 -18.42
CA ALA A 239 -10.26 4.91 -17.16
C ALA A 239 -8.75 4.71 -17.37
N GLY A 240 -7.96 5.22 -16.43
CA GLY A 240 -6.52 5.17 -16.51
C GLY A 240 -5.98 3.79 -16.17
N PRO A 241 -4.92 3.31 -16.82
CA PRO A 241 -4.25 2.08 -16.43
C PRO A 241 -3.50 2.27 -15.09
N GLY A 242 -3.33 1.20 -14.33
CA GLY A 242 -2.46 1.18 -13.16
C GLY A 242 -0.98 1.26 -13.55
N GLY A 243 -0.17 1.84 -12.68
CA GLY A 243 1.27 1.96 -12.88
C GLY A 243 2.00 0.63 -12.64
N ALA A 244 3.14 0.43 -13.30
CA ALA A 244 3.97 -0.75 -13.04
C ALA A 244 4.58 -0.72 -11.62
N GLY A 245 4.82 -1.88 -11.01
CA GLY A 245 5.63 -1.99 -9.81
C GLY A 245 7.12 -1.79 -10.08
N GLY A 246 7.88 -1.33 -9.08
CA GLY A 246 9.32 -1.14 -9.18
C GLY A 246 10.11 -2.46 -9.17
N ALA A 247 11.36 -2.43 -9.63
CA ALA A 247 12.25 -3.60 -9.55
C ALA A 247 12.81 -3.80 -8.13
N GLY A 248 12.84 -5.05 -7.67
CA GLY A 248 13.38 -5.45 -6.38
C GLY A 248 14.90 -5.32 -6.28
N GLY A 249 15.41 -5.18 -5.07
CA GLY A 249 16.86 -5.24 -4.76
C GLY A 249 17.35 -6.68 -4.81
N LEU A 250 18.65 -6.92 -4.61
CA LEU A 250 19.28 -8.26 -4.61
C LEU A 250 18.45 -9.33 -3.87
N PHE A 251 17.88 -8.97 -2.72
CA PHE A 251 17.01 -9.82 -1.90
C PHE A 251 15.54 -9.38 -1.88
N GLY A 252 15.25 -8.21 -2.44
CA GLY A 252 13.92 -7.61 -2.38
C GLY A 252 12.99 -8.18 -3.44
N PRO A 253 11.69 -8.37 -3.13
CA PRO A 253 10.72 -8.66 -4.15
C PRO A 253 10.50 -7.44 -5.06
N GLY A 254 10.01 -7.72 -6.26
CA GLY A 254 9.47 -6.69 -7.13
C GLY A 254 8.20 -6.07 -6.55
N GLY A 255 7.93 -4.83 -6.92
CA GLY A 255 6.77 -4.08 -6.44
C GLY A 255 5.50 -4.60 -7.10
N ALA A 256 4.37 -4.55 -6.38
CA ALA A 256 3.10 -4.85 -7.02
C ALA A 256 2.76 -3.78 -8.07
N GLY A 257 2.11 -4.18 -9.16
CA GLY A 257 1.48 -3.27 -10.10
C GLY A 257 0.27 -2.57 -9.46
N GLY A 258 0.01 -1.34 -9.88
CA GLY A 258 -1.15 -0.57 -9.44
C GLY A 258 -2.44 -1.08 -10.08
N VAL A 259 -3.56 -0.88 -9.40
CA VAL A 259 -4.89 -1.23 -9.95
C VAL A 259 -5.26 -0.29 -11.11
N GLY A 260 -5.95 -0.81 -12.12
CA GLY A 260 -6.57 0.01 -13.16
C GLY A 260 -7.77 0.78 -12.63
N GLY A 261 -8.01 1.98 -13.17
CA GLY A 261 -9.14 2.82 -12.79
C GLY A 261 -10.48 2.26 -13.26
N ALA A 262 -11.56 2.59 -12.57
CA ALA A 262 -12.91 2.24 -13.01
C ALA A 262 -13.48 3.27 -14.00
N SER A 263 -14.30 2.84 -14.97
CA SER A 263 -15.08 3.69 -15.86
C SER A 263 -16.56 3.34 -15.81
N LEU A 264 -17.42 4.36 -15.74
CA LEU A 264 -18.87 4.19 -15.87
C LEU A 264 -19.38 4.31 -17.31
N ALA A 265 -18.52 4.72 -18.25
CA ALA A 265 -18.93 5.01 -19.63
C ALA A 265 -18.24 4.12 -20.68
N GLU A 266 -17.00 3.69 -20.43
CA GLU A 266 -16.16 2.97 -21.39
C GLU A 266 -15.43 1.79 -20.73
N ALA A 267 -14.32 1.36 -21.32
CA ALA A 267 -13.45 0.34 -20.75
C ALA A 267 -12.84 0.78 -19.41
N GLY A 268 -12.78 -0.18 -18.49
CA GLY A 268 -11.97 -0.07 -17.28
C GLY A 268 -10.48 -0.04 -17.62
N GLY A 269 -9.69 0.59 -16.75
CA GLY A 269 -8.25 0.69 -16.91
C GLY A 269 -7.60 -0.67 -16.71
N THR A 270 -6.52 -0.95 -17.45
CA THR A 270 -5.75 -2.18 -17.24
C THR A 270 -4.98 -2.10 -15.92
N GLY A 271 -4.81 -3.22 -15.22
CA GLY A 271 -3.90 -3.31 -14.09
C GLY A 271 -2.44 -3.14 -14.53
N GLY A 272 -1.63 -2.56 -13.66
CA GLY A 272 -0.19 -2.39 -13.87
C GLY A 272 0.55 -3.72 -13.76
N VAL A 273 1.66 -3.86 -14.48
CA VAL A 273 2.51 -5.06 -14.35
C VAL A 273 3.25 -5.06 -13.01
N GLY A 274 3.43 -6.24 -12.41
CA GLY A 274 4.31 -6.43 -11.27
C GLY A 274 5.77 -6.25 -11.67
N GLY A 275 6.56 -5.65 -10.78
CA GLY A 275 7.99 -5.47 -10.98
C GLY A 275 8.77 -6.79 -10.85
N PRO A 276 9.92 -6.93 -11.50
CA PRO A 276 10.77 -8.11 -11.32
C PRO A 276 11.38 -8.14 -9.91
N GLY A 277 11.55 -9.33 -9.34
CA GLY A 277 12.36 -9.55 -8.14
C GLY A 277 13.85 -9.41 -8.43
N GLY A 278 14.66 -9.18 -7.40
CA GLY A 278 16.12 -9.30 -7.56
C GLY A 278 16.60 -10.74 -7.51
N LEU A 279 17.90 -10.96 -7.39
CA LEU A 279 18.55 -12.27 -7.52
C LEU A 279 17.93 -13.38 -6.62
N PHE A 280 17.49 -12.99 -5.43
CA PHE A 280 16.85 -13.85 -4.42
C PHE A 280 15.39 -13.46 -4.13
N GLY A 281 14.83 -12.53 -4.90
CA GLY A 281 13.51 -11.94 -4.65
C GLY A 281 12.43 -12.53 -5.55
N ALA A 282 11.20 -12.61 -5.04
CA ALA A 282 10.04 -12.95 -5.85
C ALA A 282 9.64 -11.78 -6.78
N GLY A 283 8.99 -12.09 -7.89
CA GLY A 283 8.33 -11.09 -8.71
C GLY A 283 7.14 -10.45 -7.98
N GLY A 284 6.88 -9.17 -8.25
CA GLY A 284 5.72 -8.48 -7.72
C GLY A 284 4.43 -8.97 -8.36
N ALA A 285 3.30 -8.92 -7.65
CA ALA A 285 2.00 -9.24 -8.25
C ALA A 285 1.61 -8.19 -9.31
N GLY A 286 0.88 -8.61 -10.35
CA GLY A 286 0.20 -7.70 -11.25
C GLY A 286 -0.97 -7.01 -10.54
N GLY A 287 -1.27 -5.78 -10.94
CA GLY A 287 -2.42 -5.04 -10.43
C GLY A 287 -3.73 -5.54 -11.04
N ALA A 288 -4.83 -5.40 -10.31
CA ALA A 288 -6.15 -5.75 -10.85
C ALA A 288 -6.56 -4.77 -11.96
N GLY A 289 -7.32 -5.24 -12.94
CA GLY A 289 -8.02 -4.40 -13.91
C GLY A 289 -9.21 -3.68 -13.28
N GLY A 290 -9.53 -2.48 -13.76
CA GLY A 290 -10.66 -1.69 -13.27
C GLY A 290 -11.98 -2.12 -13.90
N ALA A 291 -13.09 -1.87 -13.21
CA ALA A 291 -14.42 -2.09 -13.79
C ALA A 291 -14.67 -1.14 -14.97
N GLY A 292 -15.41 -1.57 -15.99
CA GLY A 292 -15.84 -0.70 -17.09
C GLY A 292 -17.27 -0.94 -17.52
N HIS A 293 -17.85 -0.01 -18.27
CA HIS A 293 -19.17 -0.17 -18.85
C HIS A 293 -19.13 -1.06 -20.09
N ASN A 294 -18.34 -0.69 -21.11
CA ASN A 294 -18.25 -1.42 -22.38
C ASN A 294 -17.26 -2.59 -22.33
N ALA A 295 -16.24 -2.51 -21.48
CA ALA A 295 -15.31 -3.60 -21.25
C ALA A 295 -14.68 -3.54 -19.86
N GLY A 296 -14.48 -4.69 -19.24
CA GLY A 296 -13.64 -4.79 -18.05
C GLY A 296 -12.17 -4.51 -18.37
N GLY A 297 -11.46 -3.85 -17.47
CA GLY A 297 -10.02 -3.67 -17.57
C GLY A 297 -9.29 -5.01 -17.42
N THR A 298 -8.24 -5.24 -18.21
CA THR A 298 -7.44 -6.46 -18.07
C THR A 298 -6.61 -6.42 -16.80
N GLY A 299 -6.40 -7.55 -16.15
CA GLY A 299 -5.41 -7.66 -15.07
C GLY A 299 -3.98 -7.49 -15.57
N GLY A 300 -3.11 -6.95 -14.72
CA GLY A 300 -1.69 -6.78 -15.01
C GLY A 300 -0.93 -8.11 -14.90
N ALA A 301 0.12 -8.29 -15.69
CA ALA A 301 0.97 -9.47 -15.55
C ALA A 301 1.76 -9.43 -14.23
N GLY A 302 2.00 -10.60 -13.64
CA GLY A 302 2.93 -10.76 -12.53
C GLY A 302 4.38 -10.58 -12.97
N GLY A 303 5.20 -10.09 -12.05
CA GLY A 303 6.62 -9.89 -12.24
C GLY A 303 7.41 -11.19 -12.27
N VAL A 304 8.56 -11.18 -12.92
CA VAL A 304 9.47 -12.33 -12.97
C VAL A 304 10.22 -12.49 -11.65
N GLY A 305 10.39 -13.73 -11.18
CA GLY A 305 11.18 -14.08 -9.99
C GLY A 305 12.70 -14.04 -10.22
N GLY A 306 13.48 -14.12 -9.15
CA GLY A 306 14.94 -14.04 -9.15
C GLY A 306 15.67 -15.20 -9.84
N LEU A 307 16.96 -14.99 -10.18
CA LEU A 307 17.77 -15.98 -10.90
C LEU A 307 18.32 -17.11 -10.00
N ILE A 308 18.37 -16.94 -8.67
CA ILE A 308 18.77 -18.03 -7.75
C ILE A 308 17.55 -18.54 -7.02
N PHE A 309 16.90 -17.67 -6.24
CA PHE A 309 15.64 -17.94 -5.57
C PHE A 309 14.62 -16.87 -5.96
N GLY A 310 13.38 -17.27 -6.18
CA GLY A 310 12.29 -16.31 -6.33
C GLY A 310 11.15 -16.87 -7.14
N ASP A 311 9.97 -16.86 -6.54
CA ASP A 311 8.74 -17.18 -7.25
C ASP A 311 8.39 -16.08 -8.25
N GLY A 312 7.70 -16.44 -9.32
CA GLY A 312 7.03 -15.45 -10.16
C GLY A 312 5.85 -14.82 -9.43
N GLY A 313 5.60 -13.54 -9.67
CA GLY A 313 4.45 -12.85 -9.09
C GLY A 313 3.13 -13.35 -9.67
N ALA A 314 2.05 -13.33 -8.90
CA ALA A 314 0.72 -13.63 -9.44
C ALA A 314 0.31 -12.58 -10.48
N GLY A 315 -0.43 -12.99 -11.52
CA GLY A 315 -1.15 -12.07 -12.39
C GLY A 315 -2.31 -11.42 -11.64
N GLY A 316 -2.65 -10.20 -12.00
CA GLY A 316 -3.79 -9.49 -11.45
C GLY A 316 -5.11 -10.01 -12.03
N ASP A 317 -6.16 -9.97 -11.24
CA ASP A 317 -7.51 -10.26 -11.71
C ASP A 317 -8.00 -9.14 -12.64
N ALA A 318 -8.90 -9.47 -13.56
CA ALA A 318 -9.51 -8.47 -14.42
C ALA A 318 -10.73 -7.80 -13.76
N GLY A 319 -11.08 -6.62 -14.27
CA GLY A 319 -12.29 -5.92 -13.87
C GLY A 319 -13.55 -6.47 -14.57
N PRO A 320 -14.73 -6.33 -13.95
CA PRO A 320 -16.00 -6.66 -14.57
C PRO A 320 -16.39 -5.62 -15.64
N ALA A 321 -17.25 -6.05 -16.57
CA ALA A 321 -17.90 -5.17 -17.54
C ALA A 321 -19.37 -4.88 -17.15
N GLY A 322 -19.93 -3.79 -17.70
CA GLY A 322 -21.29 -3.32 -17.47
C GLY A 322 -22.35 -4.06 -18.29
N VAL A 323 -23.48 -3.40 -18.55
CA VAL A 323 -24.64 -3.99 -19.24
C VAL A 323 -24.54 -3.92 -20.77
N GLY A 324 -25.30 -4.74 -21.50
CA GLY A 324 -25.37 -4.67 -22.97
C GLY A 324 -24.35 -5.56 -23.69
N THR A 325 -23.68 -5.06 -24.72
CA THR A 325 -22.70 -5.83 -25.51
C THR A 325 -21.30 -5.89 -24.88
N ALA A 326 -21.22 -5.71 -23.57
CA ALA A 326 -19.97 -5.48 -22.86
C ALA A 326 -19.16 -6.77 -22.65
N ASN A 327 -17.83 -6.67 -22.76
CA ASN A 327 -16.91 -7.82 -22.64
C ASN A 327 -16.14 -7.77 -21.33
N GLY A 328 -16.07 -8.87 -20.61
CA GLY A 328 -15.27 -8.99 -19.39
C GLY A 328 -13.78 -8.77 -19.65
N GLY A 329 -13.06 -8.25 -18.66
CA GLY A 329 -11.60 -8.08 -18.77
C GLY A 329 -10.87 -9.42 -18.72
N ASN A 330 -9.74 -9.54 -19.41
CA ASN A 330 -8.89 -10.73 -19.31
C ASN A 330 -8.02 -10.70 -18.05
N GLY A 331 -7.82 -11.84 -17.41
CA GLY A 331 -6.90 -11.97 -16.28
C GLY A 331 -5.45 -11.79 -16.71
N GLY A 332 -4.61 -11.27 -15.81
CA GLY A 332 -3.18 -11.09 -16.05
C GLY A 332 -2.43 -12.42 -16.00
N ALA A 333 -1.39 -12.58 -16.82
CA ALA A 333 -0.53 -13.76 -16.74
C ALA A 333 0.28 -13.77 -15.43
N GLY A 334 0.49 -14.94 -14.85
CA GLY A 334 1.44 -15.14 -13.77
C GLY A 334 2.88 -14.98 -14.26
N GLY A 335 3.73 -14.43 -13.40
CA GLY A 335 5.16 -14.28 -13.66
C GLY A 335 5.87 -15.62 -13.65
N ASN A 336 6.94 -15.74 -14.43
CA ASN A 336 7.79 -16.94 -14.41
C ASN A 336 8.80 -16.85 -13.25
N ALA A 337 9.12 -18.00 -12.65
CA ALA A 337 10.37 -18.17 -11.92
C ALA A 337 11.44 -18.63 -12.92
N ILE A 338 12.46 -17.80 -13.16
CA ILE A 338 13.48 -18.06 -14.21
C ILE A 338 14.81 -18.62 -13.66
N GLY A 339 14.92 -18.71 -12.33
CA GLY A 339 16.14 -19.08 -11.64
C GLY A 339 16.33 -20.58 -11.42
N LEU A 340 17.08 -20.92 -10.38
CA LEU A 340 17.31 -22.31 -9.95
C LEU A 340 16.14 -22.83 -9.12
N PHE A 341 15.61 -22.01 -8.21
CA PHE A 341 14.54 -22.35 -7.29
C PHE A 341 13.40 -21.32 -7.33
N GLY A 342 12.17 -21.79 -7.37
CA GLY A 342 10.98 -20.94 -7.32
C GLY A 342 9.84 -21.48 -8.17
N ASN A 343 8.62 -21.14 -7.79
CA ASN A 343 7.40 -21.54 -8.47
C ASN A 343 6.94 -20.43 -9.41
N GLY A 344 6.28 -20.80 -10.50
CA GLY A 344 5.59 -19.83 -11.34
C GLY A 344 4.40 -19.20 -10.60
N GLY A 345 4.14 -17.93 -10.87
CA GLY A 345 2.99 -17.23 -10.31
C GLY A 345 1.68 -17.74 -10.90
N ALA A 346 0.60 -17.70 -10.14
CA ALA A 346 -0.73 -17.99 -10.67
C ALA A 346 -1.16 -16.92 -11.69
N GLY A 347 -1.93 -17.30 -12.71
CA GLY A 347 -2.63 -16.36 -13.56
C GLY A 347 -3.86 -15.77 -12.86
N GLY A 348 -4.19 -14.52 -13.16
CA GLY A 348 -5.35 -13.84 -12.61
C GLY A 348 -6.66 -14.32 -13.23
N ALA A 349 -7.74 -14.25 -12.47
CA ALA A 349 -9.07 -14.55 -12.97
C ALA A 349 -9.54 -13.48 -13.96
N ALA A 350 -10.37 -13.88 -14.92
CA ALA A 350 -11.04 -12.94 -15.80
C ALA A 350 -12.28 -12.33 -15.16
N GLY A 351 -12.63 -11.14 -15.64
CA GLY A 351 -13.83 -10.43 -15.24
C GLY A 351 -15.07 -10.94 -15.98
N PRO A 352 -16.26 -10.88 -15.36
CA PRO A 352 -17.50 -11.16 -16.05
C PRO A 352 -17.83 -10.09 -17.10
N GLY A 353 -18.52 -10.48 -18.16
CA GLY A 353 -19.11 -9.58 -19.16
C GLY A 353 -20.51 -10.03 -19.57
N GLN A 354 -21.23 -9.21 -20.32
CA GLN A 354 -22.58 -9.56 -20.77
C GLN A 354 -22.59 -10.22 -22.15
N ASN A 355 -21.68 -9.81 -23.04
CA ASN A 355 -21.53 -10.40 -24.38
C ASN A 355 -20.48 -11.51 -24.40
N THR A 356 -19.32 -11.27 -23.81
CA THR A 356 -18.32 -12.32 -23.60
C THR A 356 -17.71 -12.17 -22.22
N GLY A 357 -17.46 -13.29 -21.56
CA GLY A 357 -16.62 -13.32 -20.38
C GLY A 357 -15.15 -13.16 -20.77
N GLY A 358 -14.36 -12.58 -19.87
CA GLY A 358 -12.93 -12.42 -20.13
C GLY A 358 -12.19 -13.76 -20.12
N ILE A 359 -11.00 -13.82 -20.72
CA ILE A 359 -10.15 -15.01 -20.69
C ILE A 359 -9.28 -15.00 -19.44
N GLY A 360 -9.21 -16.12 -18.72
CA GLY A 360 -8.34 -16.28 -17.55
C GLY A 360 -6.85 -16.18 -17.90
N GLY A 361 -6.05 -15.62 -17.00
CA GLY A 361 -4.61 -15.47 -17.20
C GLY A 361 -3.86 -16.80 -17.17
N ALA A 362 -2.83 -16.96 -18.00
CA ALA A 362 -1.97 -18.14 -17.93
C ALA A 362 -1.15 -18.14 -16.63
N GLY A 363 -0.92 -19.31 -16.05
CA GLY A 363 0.05 -19.49 -14.97
C GLY A 363 1.48 -19.40 -15.47
N GLY A 364 2.38 -18.87 -14.62
CA GLY A 364 3.80 -18.77 -14.90
C GLY A 364 4.52 -20.11 -14.80
N SER A 365 5.68 -20.23 -15.44
CA SER A 365 6.52 -21.42 -15.36
C SER A 365 7.37 -21.44 -14.08
N GLY A 366 7.62 -22.62 -13.53
CA GLY A 366 8.55 -22.84 -12.42
C GLY A 366 10.01 -22.72 -12.83
N ALA A 367 10.87 -22.51 -11.83
CA ALA A 367 12.32 -22.41 -11.96
C ALA A 367 12.96 -23.70 -12.46
N TRP A 368 14.19 -23.61 -12.99
CA TRP A 368 14.82 -24.71 -13.72
C TRP A 368 15.04 -25.99 -12.91
N LEU A 369 15.54 -25.91 -11.67
CA LEU A 369 15.90 -27.10 -10.88
C LEU A 369 14.72 -27.58 -10.03
N PHE A 370 14.20 -26.69 -9.19
CA PHE A 370 13.03 -26.95 -8.34
C PHE A 370 12.00 -25.84 -8.50
N GLY A 371 10.86 -26.18 -9.09
CA GLY A 371 9.80 -25.21 -9.31
C GLY A 371 8.56 -25.83 -9.91
N SER A 372 7.42 -25.66 -9.24
CA SER A 372 6.12 -25.96 -9.85
C SER A 372 5.67 -24.83 -10.76
N GLY A 373 4.91 -25.16 -11.80
CA GLY A 373 4.19 -24.15 -12.57
C GLY A 373 3.03 -23.57 -11.77
N GLY A 374 2.69 -22.31 -12.04
CA GLY A 374 1.55 -21.62 -11.45
C GLY A 374 0.23 -22.09 -12.07
N ALA A 375 -0.86 -22.05 -11.30
CA ALA A 375 -2.18 -22.33 -11.85
C ALA A 375 -2.61 -21.25 -12.85
N GLY A 376 -3.38 -21.63 -13.87
CA GLY A 376 -4.08 -20.68 -14.73
C GLY A 376 -5.31 -20.11 -14.03
N GLY A 377 -5.69 -18.89 -14.41
CA GLY A 377 -6.86 -18.20 -13.89
C GLY A 377 -8.15 -18.68 -14.56
N ASN A 378 -9.27 -18.54 -13.86
CA ASN A 378 -10.58 -18.92 -14.39
C ASN A 378 -11.06 -17.91 -15.45
N GLY A 379 -11.81 -18.39 -16.43
CA GLY A 379 -12.53 -17.56 -17.39
C GLY A 379 -13.71 -16.83 -16.74
N GLY A 380 -14.03 -15.64 -17.26
CA GLY A 380 -15.12 -14.80 -16.78
C GLY A 380 -16.48 -15.33 -17.23
N ALA A 381 -17.51 -15.12 -16.43
CA ALA A 381 -18.88 -15.45 -16.84
C ALA A 381 -19.38 -14.50 -17.94
N ALA A 382 -20.34 -14.98 -18.73
CA ALA A 382 -21.05 -14.25 -19.78
C ALA A 382 -22.58 -14.25 -19.55
N GLY A 383 -23.25 -13.21 -20.04
CA GLY A 383 -24.68 -12.96 -19.80
C GLY A 383 -25.64 -13.34 -20.94
N ILE A 384 -26.62 -12.47 -21.20
CA ILE A 384 -27.82 -12.68 -22.02
C ILE A 384 -27.58 -13.11 -23.48
N GLY A 385 -28.46 -13.98 -24.00
CA GLY A 385 -28.54 -14.32 -25.42
C GLY A 385 -27.37 -15.19 -25.92
N THR A 386 -26.73 -14.81 -27.03
CA THR A 386 -25.63 -15.56 -27.68
C THR A 386 -24.28 -15.40 -26.99
N ALA A 387 -24.26 -15.00 -25.72
CA ALA A 387 -23.04 -14.64 -25.01
C ALA A 387 -22.13 -15.84 -24.74
N ILE A 388 -20.83 -15.65 -24.86
CA ILE A 388 -19.85 -16.75 -24.73
C ILE A 388 -19.05 -16.58 -23.44
N GLY A 389 -19.10 -17.60 -22.59
CA GLY A 389 -18.29 -17.68 -21.38
C GLY A 389 -16.81 -17.59 -21.73
N GLY A 390 -16.02 -16.94 -20.88
CA GLY A 390 -14.60 -16.75 -21.11
C GLY A 390 -13.83 -18.06 -20.98
N ALA A 391 -12.79 -18.28 -21.78
CA ALA A 391 -11.94 -19.46 -21.62
C ALA A 391 -11.11 -19.36 -20.33
N GLY A 392 -10.78 -20.51 -19.74
CA GLY A 392 -9.78 -20.57 -18.67
C GLY A 392 -8.37 -20.25 -19.16
N GLY A 393 -7.46 -19.97 -18.22
CA GLY A 393 -6.04 -19.78 -18.48
C GLY A 393 -5.24 -21.08 -18.38
N ALA A 394 -4.24 -21.27 -19.22
CA ALA A 394 -3.40 -22.47 -19.15
C ALA A 394 -2.59 -22.53 -17.85
N GLY A 395 -2.38 -23.75 -17.33
CA GLY A 395 -1.45 -23.99 -16.24
C GLY A 395 0.01 -23.86 -16.67
N GLY A 396 0.84 -23.31 -15.80
CA GLY A 396 2.26 -23.11 -16.02
C GLY A 396 3.05 -24.43 -16.00
N LYS A 397 4.18 -24.46 -16.72
CA LYS A 397 5.04 -25.65 -16.77
C LYS A 397 5.97 -25.72 -15.56
N ALA A 398 6.33 -26.92 -15.13
CA ALA A 398 7.29 -27.12 -14.05
C ALA A 398 8.75 -27.06 -14.55
N GLY A 399 9.68 -26.93 -13.60
CA GLY A 399 11.10 -27.20 -13.79
C GLY A 399 11.44 -28.69 -13.83
N LEU A 400 12.73 -29.00 -13.67
CA LEU A 400 13.25 -30.37 -13.62
C LEU A 400 12.54 -31.19 -12.55
N ILE A 401 12.42 -30.63 -11.35
CA ILE A 401 11.68 -31.20 -10.23
C ILE A 401 10.54 -30.24 -9.85
N GLY A 402 9.30 -30.67 -10.06
CA GLY A 402 8.12 -29.88 -9.74
C GLY A 402 6.89 -30.35 -10.48
N ASN A 403 5.73 -29.90 -10.00
CA ASN A 403 4.44 -30.23 -10.62
C ASN A 403 4.04 -29.15 -11.63
N GLY A 404 3.37 -29.55 -12.70
CA GLY A 404 2.70 -28.60 -13.58
C GLY A 404 1.53 -27.91 -12.87
N GLY A 405 1.24 -26.67 -13.23
CA GLY A 405 0.11 -25.91 -12.68
C GLY A 405 -1.23 -26.39 -13.22
N ALA A 406 -2.31 -26.30 -12.44
CA ALA A 406 -3.64 -26.60 -12.95
C ALA A 406 -4.08 -25.58 -14.02
N GLY A 407 -4.84 -26.01 -15.02
CA GLY A 407 -5.54 -25.12 -15.94
C GLY A 407 -6.77 -24.51 -15.29
N GLY A 408 -7.11 -23.28 -15.69
CA GLY A 408 -8.29 -22.57 -15.21
C GLY A 408 -9.57 -23.12 -15.83
N SER A 409 -10.68 -23.05 -15.08
CA SER A 409 -11.99 -23.40 -15.59
C SER A 409 -12.49 -22.36 -16.60
N GLY A 410 -13.30 -22.79 -17.56
CA GLY A 410 -14.05 -21.88 -18.40
C GLY A 410 -15.19 -21.20 -17.62
N GLY A 411 -15.52 -19.98 -18.02
CA GLY A 411 -16.61 -19.21 -17.44
C GLY A 411 -17.97 -19.67 -17.96
N GLU A 412 -18.99 -19.50 -17.13
CA GLU A 412 -20.37 -19.88 -17.47
C GLU A 412 -21.01 -18.88 -18.43
N SER A 413 -22.00 -19.33 -19.20
CA SER A 413 -22.94 -18.48 -19.94
C SER A 413 -24.34 -18.61 -19.34
N VAL A 414 -24.86 -17.54 -18.75
CA VAL A 414 -26.17 -17.49 -18.09
C VAL A 414 -27.10 -16.52 -18.83
N GLY A 415 -28.17 -17.03 -19.46
CA GLY A 415 -29.10 -16.22 -20.26
C GLY A 415 -30.43 -16.92 -20.60
N THR A 416 -31.39 -16.16 -21.15
CA THR A 416 -32.70 -16.69 -21.57
C THR A 416 -32.56 -17.76 -22.65
N PRO A 417 -33.36 -18.85 -22.65
CA PRO A 417 -33.17 -19.96 -23.58
C PRO A 417 -33.23 -19.55 -25.07
N PRO A 418 -32.29 -20.05 -25.91
CA PRO A 418 -31.10 -20.81 -25.52
C PRO A 418 -29.98 -19.89 -24.99
N PRO A 419 -29.30 -20.26 -23.88
CA PRO A 419 -28.10 -19.55 -23.44
C PRO A 419 -26.96 -19.75 -24.45
N GLY A 420 -25.97 -18.85 -24.46
CA GLY A 420 -24.81 -19.01 -25.33
C GLY A 420 -23.81 -20.08 -24.84
N LYS A 421 -22.72 -20.26 -25.60
CA LYS A 421 -21.72 -21.31 -25.33
C LYS A 421 -20.93 -21.01 -24.06
N GLY A 422 -20.80 -21.99 -23.17
CA GLY A 422 -19.91 -21.89 -22.00
C GLY A 422 -18.44 -21.85 -22.41
N GLY A 423 -17.59 -21.18 -21.62
CA GLY A 423 -16.17 -21.02 -21.92
C GLY A 423 -15.41 -22.35 -21.85
N ASP A 424 -14.43 -22.54 -22.71
CA ASP A 424 -13.61 -23.75 -22.68
C ASP A 424 -12.68 -23.74 -21.44
N GLY A 425 -12.53 -24.89 -20.79
CA GLY A 425 -11.50 -25.11 -19.77
C GLY A 425 -10.12 -25.20 -20.40
N ALA A 426 -9.10 -24.77 -19.69
CA ALA A 426 -7.73 -24.73 -20.22
C ALA A 426 -6.88 -25.93 -19.79
N SER A 427 -5.82 -26.19 -20.54
CA SER A 427 -4.92 -27.29 -20.23
C SER A 427 -4.12 -27.08 -18.94
N GLY A 428 -3.82 -28.18 -18.26
CA GLY A 428 -2.84 -28.22 -17.20
C GLY A 428 -1.41 -28.08 -17.73
N GLY A 429 -0.52 -27.64 -16.85
CA GLY A 429 0.91 -27.57 -17.08
C GLY A 429 1.56 -28.95 -17.07
N ASP A 430 2.63 -29.11 -17.85
CA ASP A 430 3.42 -30.34 -17.82
C ASP A 430 4.48 -30.26 -16.71
N ALA A 431 4.78 -31.41 -16.10
CA ALA A 431 6.03 -31.62 -15.40
C ALA A 431 7.14 -32.03 -16.38
N TRP A 432 8.41 -31.83 -16.02
CA TRP A 432 9.53 -32.19 -16.90
C TRP A 432 10.14 -33.56 -16.58
N PHE A 433 10.86 -33.70 -15.46
CA PHE A 433 11.60 -34.93 -15.15
C PHE A 433 11.03 -35.67 -13.94
N ILE A 434 10.85 -34.97 -12.82
CA ILE A 434 10.18 -35.50 -11.62
C ILE A 434 9.03 -34.57 -11.23
N GLY A 435 7.82 -35.11 -11.16
CA GLY A 435 6.62 -34.41 -10.70
C GLY A 435 5.38 -34.73 -11.53
N ASN A 436 4.21 -34.35 -11.03
CA ASN A 436 2.94 -34.62 -11.69
C ASN A 436 2.57 -33.51 -12.67
N GLY A 437 1.91 -33.87 -13.76
CA GLY A 437 1.22 -32.91 -14.61
C GLY A 437 0.06 -32.25 -13.86
N GLY A 438 -0.22 -30.99 -14.19
CA GLY A 438 -1.35 -30.26 -13.65
C GLY A 438 -2.66 -30.74 -14.25
N ASN A 439 -3.75 -30.67 -13.49
CA ASN A 439 -5.08 -31.00 -14.02
C ASN A 439 -5.55 -29.95 -15.04
N GLY A 440 -6.31 -30.37 -16.04
CA GLY A 440 -7.04 -29.48 -16.93
C GLY A 440 -8.23 -28.84 -16.22
N GLY A 441 -8.62 -27.64 -16.67
CA GLY A 441 -9.78 -26.94 -16.16
C GLY A 441 -11.08 -27.48 -16.73
N ASN A 442 -12.17 -27.37 -15.97
CA ASN A 442 -13.51 -27.77 -16.41
C ASN A 442 -14.06 -26.81 -17.47
N GLY A 443 -14.91 -27.33 -18.34
CA GLY A 443 -15.69 -26.50 -19.25
C GLY A 443 -16.75 -25.70 -18.50
N GLY A 444 -16.98 -24.45 -18.91
CA GLY A 444 -18.05 -23.61 -18.37
C GLY A 444 -19.42 -24.11 -18.80
N ILE A 445 -20.43 -23.89 -17.96
CA ILE A 445 -21.82 -24.25 -18.26
C ILE A 445 -22.37 -23.34 -19.38
N GLY A 446 -23.08 -23.90 -20.36
CA GLY A 446 -23.73 -23.15 -21.45
C GLY A 446 -24.50 -24.03 -22.43
N SER A 447 -24.89 -23.50 -23.59
CA SER A 447 -25.54 -24.30 -24.66
C SER A 447 -24.88 -24.06 -26.02
N PRO A 448 -23.87 -24.88 -26.41
CA PRO A 448 -23.32 -26.02 -25.67
C PRO A 448 -22.43 -25.60 -24.47
N ASN A 449 -22.15 -26.54 -23.58
CA ASN A 449 -21.10 -26.37 -22.57
C ASN A 449 -19.74 -26.12 -23.24
N GLY A 450 -18.85 -25.48 -22.49
CA GLY A 450 -17.44 -25.41 -22.83
C GLY A 450 -16.79 -26.79 -22.87
N SER A 451 -15.75 -26.90 -23.67
CA SER A 451 -14.93 -28.10 -23.76
C SER A 451 -14.04 -28.21 -22.52
N PRO A 452 -13.83 -29.40 -21.95
CA PRO A 452 -12.89 -29.58 -20.85
C PRO A 452 -11.45 -29.40 -21.34
N GLY A 453 -10.60 -28.88 -20.44
CA GLY A 453 -9.17 -28.78 -20.65
C GLY A 453 -8.46 -30.12 -20.45
N ASN A 454 -7.40 -30.36 -21.21
CA ASN A 454 -6.58 -31.56 -21.05
C ASN A 454 -5.69 -31.47 -19.81
N GLY A 455 -5.49 -32.60 -19.12
CA GLY A 455 -4.44 -32.72 -18.11
C GLY A 455 -3.05 -32.61 -18.75
N GLY A 456 -2.09 -32.06 -17.99
CA GLY A 456 -0.69 -31.99 -18.38
C GLY A 456 0.04 -33.32 -18.22
N SER A 457 1.19 -33.45 -18.89
CA SER A 457 2.03 -34.63 -18.81
C SER A 457 2.76 -34.73 -17.47
N GLY A 458 2.94 -35.95 -16.96
CA GLY A 458 3.81 -36.22 -15.81
C GLY A 458 5.29 -36.22 -16.20
N GLY A 459 6.16 -36.15 -15.20
CA GLY A 459 7.61 -36.19 -15.38
C GLY A 459 8.08 -37.50 -16.00
N VAL A 460 9.06 -37.40 -16.91
CA VAL A 460 9.55 -38.55 -17.70
C VAL A 460 10.16 -39.67 -16.83
N LEU A 461 10.74 -39.34 -15.67
CA LEU A 461 11.30 -40.33 -14.75
C LEU A 461 10.27 -40.79 -13.72
N ILE A 462 9.65 -39.84 -13.00
CA ILE A 462 8.62 -40.10 -11.97
C ILE A 462 7.56 -39.01 -12.07
N GLY A 463 6.30 -39.42 -12.21
CA GLY A 463 5.18 -38.49 -12.25
C GLY A 463 3.94 -39.06 -12.91
N LEU A 464 2.77 -38.70 -12.42
CA LEU A 464 1.50 -39.00 -13.07
C LEU A 464 1.10 -37.84 -13.99
N GLY A 465 0.40 -38.15 -15.08
CA GLY A 465 -0.31 -37.14 -15.85
C GLY A 465 -1.44 -36.53 -15.02
N GLY A 466 -1.76 -35.27 -15.31
CA GLY A 466 -2.93 -34.60 -14.76
C GLY A 466 -4.22 -35.18 -15.31
N LEU A 467 -5.30 -35.01 -14.55
CA LEU A 467 -6.65 -35.36 -15.01
C LEU A 467 -7.16 -34.28 -15.97
N SER A 468 -7.87 -34.68 -17.03
CA SER A 468 -8.65 -33.73 -17.83
C SER A 468 -9.83 -33.20 -17.03
N GLY A 469 -10.26 -31.99 -17.37
CA GLY A 469 -11.46 -31.39 -16.79
C GLY A 469 -12.74 -32.14 -17.16
N SER A 470 -13.81 -31.80 -16.47
CA SER A 470 -15.17 -32.26 -16.77
C SER A 470 -15.91 -31.32 -17.70
#